data_AF-D5UZ08-F1
#
_entry.id   AF-D5UZ08-F1
#
_cell.length_a   1.000
_cell.length_b   1.000
_cell.length_c   1.000
_cell.angle_alpha   90.00
_cell.angle_beta   90.00
_cell.angle_gamma   90.00
#
_symmetry.space_group_name_H-M   'P 1'
#
loop_
_entity.id
_entity.type
_entity.pdbx_description
1 polymer ?
#
loop_
_entity_poly.entity_id
_entity_poly.type
_entity_poly.pdbx_seq_one_letter_code
_entity_poly.pdbx_strand_id
1 'polypeptide(L)'
;MPDLKGDRARWAAVLAVVIAVVGAVLLRATFAATSSGGPLPPVSAAVAATWLIGGIVVVAAASTTRPPDTTEPSVRFLLRALRQPPTRMQGFPVAAAVAVGLAFAIVCVIGALTLLRFPWTAQWVSAALTTARGDAAIVFSVALATGAAEEVFFRIGLRSVLPARWYVLASTVIYGVVTAATGNGALVIASILLGLVAAQMYYWFPRWYVPVIIHALWTVGVIGIFPTLSSY
;
A
#
# COMPACT_ATOMS: atom_id res chain seq x y z
N MET A 1 0.93 39.42 2.35
CA MET A 1 1.34 38.28 1.52
C MET A 1 0.49 37.07 1.93
N PRO A 2 -0.17 36.37 1.00
CA PRO A 2 -0.89 35.13 1.32
C PRO A 2 0.04 34.10 1.97
N ASP A 3 -0.47 33.26 2.88
CA ASP A 3 0.28 32.16 3.49
C ASP A 3 0.51 31.02 2.47
N LEU A 4 1.48 31.23 1.59
CA LEU A 4 1.86 30.30 0.53
C LEU A 4 2.25 28.90 1.05
N LYS A 5 2.67 28.77 2.32
CA LYS A 5 3.03 27.47 2.92
C LYS A 5 1.80 26.69 3.35
N GLY A 6 0.85 27.36 4.02
CA GLY A 6 -0.44 26.78 4.39
C GLY A 6 -1.21 26.26 3.18
N ASP A 7 -1.19 27.01 2.08
CA ASP A 7 -1.89 26.64 0.85
C ASP A 7 -1.27 25.41 0.16
N ARG A 8 0.07 25.28 0.13
CA ARG A 8 0.73 24.11 -0.47
C ARG A 8 0.50 22.82 0.30
N ALA A 9 0.53 22.87 1.64
CA ALA A 9 0.22 21.70 2.47
C ALA A 9 -1.23 21.23 2.26
N ARG A 10 -2.17 22.18 2.14
CA ARG A 10 -3.56 21.90 1.78
C ARG A 10 -3.66 21.26 0.40
N TRP A 11 -2.96 21.80 -0.61
CA TRP A 11 -2.94 21.21 -1.95
C TRP A 11 -2.39 19.79 -1.99
N ALA A 12 -1.30 19.50 -1.26
CA ALA A 12 -0.77 18.14 -1.16
C ALA A 12 -1.77 17.17 -0.52
N ALA A 13 -2.52 17.61 0.49
CA ALA A 13 -3.59 16.81 1.10
C ALA A 13 -4.77 16.58 0.13
N VAL A 14 -5.18 17.62 -0.61
CA VAL A 14 -6.22 17.50 -1.66
C VAL A 14 -5.78 16.50 -2.74
N LEU A 15 -4.54 16.60 -3.21
CA LEU A 15 -3.98 15.65 -4.18
C LEU A 15 -4.02 14.22 -3.64
N ALA A 16 -3.62 14.00 -2.38
CA ALA A 16 -3.69 12.69 -1.75
C ALA A 16 -5.12 12.14 -1.72
N VAL A 17 -6.13 12.98 -1.40
CA VAL A 17 -7.54 12.57 -1.43
C VAL A 17 -7.97 12.21 -2.86
N VAL A 18 -7.64 13.03 -3.86
CA VAL A 18 -7.98 12.77 -5.26
C VAL A 18 -7.37 11.45 -5.73
N ILE A 19 -6.09 11.21 -5.45
CA ILE A 19 -5.40 9.96 -5.82
C ILE A 19 -6.06 8.76 -5.13
N ALA A 20 -6.40 8.87 -3.85
CA ALA A 20 -7.09 7.81 -3.11
C ALA A 20 -8.46 7.48 -3.74
N VAL A 21 -9.23 8.48 -4.15
CA VAL A 21 -10.52 8.29 -4.83
C VAL A 21 -10.33 7.66 -6.21
N VAL A 22 -9.40 8.17 -7.02
CA VAL A 22 -9.12 7.61 -8.35
C VAL A 22 -8.68 6.15 -8.24
N GLY A 23 -7.76 5.84 -7.33
CA GLY A 23 -7.30 4.47 -7.13
C GLY A 23 -8.41 3.55 -6.57
N ALA A 24 -9.31 4.04 -5.71
CA ALA A 24 -10.48 3.28 -5.28
C ALA A 24 -11.43 2.95 -6.46
N VAL A 25 -11.67 3.90 -7.36
CA VAL A 25 -12.46 3.68 -8.58
C VAL A 25 -11.79 2.65 -9.49
N LEU A 26 -10.48 2.76 -9.70
CA LEU A 26 -9.72 1.79 -10.49
C LEU A 26 -9.72 0.40 -9.85
N LEU A 27 -9.58 0.29 -8.53
CA LEU A 27 -9.72 -0.98 -7.81
C LEU A 27 -11.10 -1.60 -8.06
N ARG A 28 -12.17 -0.83 -7.92
CA ARG A 28 -13.52 -1.33 -8.22
C ARG A 28 -13.65 -1.79 -9.67
N ALA A 29 -13.08 -1.05 -10.61
CA ALA A 29 -13.07 -1.42 -12.03
C ALA A 29 -12.29 -2.72 -12.28
N THR A 30 -11.14 -2.92 -11.64
CA THR A 30 -10.34 -4.15 -11.74
C THR A 30 -11.14 -5.37 -11.27
N PHE A 31 -11.78 -5.29 -10.11
CA PHE A 31 -12.58 -6.39 -9.56
C PHE A 31 -13.86 -6.66 -10.37
N ALA A 32 -14.48 -5.61 -10.93
CA ALA A 32 -15.61 -5.77 -11.85
C ALA A 32 -15.20 -6.42 -13.19
N ALA A 33 -14.05 -6.03 -13.75
CA ALA A 33 -13.56 -6.61 -15.01
C ALA A 33 -13.18 -8.08 -14.85
N THR A 34 -12.46 -8.42 -13.78
CA THR A 34 -12.02 -9.81 -13.51
C THR A 34 -13.18 -10.73 -13.18
N SER A 35 -14.22 -10.26 -12.47
CA SER A 35 -15.44 -11.04 -12.26
C SER A 35 -16.23 -11.31 -13.55
N SER A 36 -16.07 -10.46 -14.57
CA SER A 36 -16.64 -10.67 -15.92
C SER A 36 -15.74 -11.47 -16.88
N GLY A 37 -14.59 -11.98 -16.42
CA GLY A 37 -13.63 -12.73 -17.24
C GLY A 37 -12.67 -11.89 -18.08
N GLY A 38 -12.59 -10.58 -17.83
CA GLY A 38 -11.66 -9.68 -18.52
C GLY A 38 -10.19 -9.83 -18.07
N PRO A 39 -9.22 -9.31 -18.84
CA PRO A 39 -7.80 -9.46 -18.56
C PRO A 39 -7.36 -8.65 -17.33
N LEU A 40 -6.72 -9.32 -16.37
CA LEU A 40 -6.17 -8.72 -15.15
C LEU A 40 -5.01 -7.72 -15.35
N PRO A 41 -4.05 -7.91 -16.28
CA PRO A 41 -2.83 -7.11 -16.32
C PRO A 41 -3.00 -5.59 -16.62
N PRO A 42 -3.81 -5.15 -17.60
CA PRO A 42 -3.84 -3.73 -17.98
C PRO A 42 -4.42 -2.81 -16.90
N VAL A 43 -5.52 -3.21 -16.25
CA VAL A 43 -6.18 -2.40 -15.23
C VAL A 43 -5.38 -2.42 -13.92
N SER A 44 -4.76 -3.56 -13.59
CA SER A 44 -3.87 -3.66 -12.42
C SER A 44 -2.60 -2.82 -12.58
N ALA A 45 -2.06 -2.71 -13.79
CA ALA A 45 -0.95 -1.79 -14.08
C ALA A 45 -1.36 -0.32 -13.87
N ALA A 46 -2.59 0.07 -14.23
CA ALA A 46 -3.10 1.41 -13.98
C ALA A 46 -3.26 1.71 -12.48
N VAL A 47 -3.70 0.71 -11.69
CA VAL A 47 -3.75 0.81 -10.22
C VAL A 47 -2.34 1.01 -9.65
N ALA A 48 -1.39 0.16 -10.02
CA ALA A 48 0.00 0.27 -9.56
C ALA A 48 0.63 1.62 -9.95
N ALA A 49 0.42 2.09 -11.19
CA ALA A 49 0.90 3.38 -11.64
C ALA A 49 0.27 4.54 -10.84
N THR A 50 -1.02 4.47 -10.56
CA THR A 50 -1.74 5.48 -9.76
C THR A 50 -1.14 5.61 -8.36
N TRP A 51 -0.88 4.48 -7.69
CA TRP A 51 -0.27 4.51 -6.36
C TRP A 51 1.18 4.98 -6.40
N LEU A 52 1.98 4.47 -7.32
CA LEU A 52 3.40 4.80 -7.41
C LEU A 52 3.61 6.28 -7.74
N ILE A 53 2.99 6.75 -8.84
CA ILE A 53 3.11 8.13 -9.30
C ILE A 53 2.45 9.06 -8.27
N GLY A 54 1.26 8.70 -7.79
CA GLY A 54 0.53 9.49 -6.81
C GLY A 54 1.30 9.68 -5.51
N GLY A 55 1.93 8.63 -4.99
CA GLY A 55 2.76 8.71 -3.78
C GLY A 55 3.96 9.63 -3.97
N ILE A 56 4.65 9.54 -5.11
CA ILE A 56 5.77 10.43 -5.46
C ILE A 56 5.29 11.88 -5.58
N VAL A 57 4.17 12.12 -6.27
CA VAL A 57 3.60 13.46 -6.45
C VAL A 57 3.20 14.08 -5.11
N VAL A 58 2.57 13.32 -4.20
CA VAL A 58 2.20 13.80 -2.86
C VAL A 58 3.45 14.17 -2.05
N VAL A 59 4.49 13.34 -2.06
CA VAL A 59 5.77 13.65 -1.39
C VAL A 59 6.42 14.91 -1.98
N ALA A 60 6.45 15.03 -3.31
CA ALA A 60 7.01 16.19 -3.99
C ALA A 60 6.22 17.48 -3.64
N ALA A 61 4.90 17.42 -3.68
CA ALA A 61 4.04 18.54 -3.31
C ALA A 61 4.25 18.98 -1.84
N ALA A 62 4.35 18.03 -0.91
CA ALA A 62 4.56 18.31 0.52
C ALA A 62 5.97 18.87 0.83
N SER A 63 6.99 18.45 0.09
CA SER A 63 8.40 18.81 0.34
C SER A 63 8.78 20.21 -0.16
N THR A 64 8.06 20.79 -1.12
CA THR A 64 8.29 22.16 -1.65
C THR A 64 7.92 23.30 -0.67
N THR A 65 7.72 22.98 0.60
CA THR A 65 7.49 23.92 1.71
C THR A 65 8.79 24.58 2.22
N ARG A 66 9.97 24.07 1.81
CA ARG A 66 11.26 24.78 1.93
C ARG A 66 11.58 25.53 0.62
N PRO A 67 12.12 26.76 0.68
CA PRO A 67 12.56 27.44 -0.54
C PRO A 67 13.56 26.55 -1.27
N PRO A 68 13.41 26.36 -2.60
CA PRO A 68 14.40 25.63 -3.37
C PRO A 68 15.71 26.41 -3.26
N ASP A 69 16.75 25.77 -2.75
CA ASP A 69 18.09 26.23 -3.05
C ASP A 69 18.25 25.99 -4.56
N THR A 70 18.25 27.09 -5.33
CA THR A 70 18.16 27.09 -6.80
C THR A 70 19.34 26.41 -7.49
N THR A 71 20.27 25.86 -6.72
CA THR A 71 21.48 25.17 -7.17
C THR A 71 21.37 23.64 -7.12
N GLU A 72 20.34 23.07 -6.50
CA GLU A 72 20.23 21.61 -6.35
C GLU A 72 19.41 20.95 -7.49
N PRO A 73 19.95 19.92 -8.19
CA PRO A 73 19.18 19.17 -9.18
C PRO A 73 17.90 18.58 -8.57
N SER A 74 16.78 18.64 -9.30
CA SER A 74 15.46 18.14 -8.90
C SER A 74 15.48 16.70 -8.34
N VAL A 75 16.36 15.85 -8.87
CA VAL A 75 16.58 14.49 -8.39
C VAL A 75 17.17 14.45 -6.98
N ARG A 76 18.12 15.32 -6.64
CA ARG A 76 18.73 15.35 -5.29
C ARG A 76 17.76 15.88 -4.24
N PHE A 77 16.93 16.85 -4.62
CA PHE A 77 15.83 17.31 -3.80
C PHE A 77 14.81 16.19 -3.54
N LEU A 78 14.39 15.45 -4.58
CA LEU A 78 13.51 14.29 -4.43
C LEU A 78 14.15 13.22 -3.55
N LEU A 79 15.42 12.90 -3.76
CA LEU A 79 16.18 11.95 -2.93
C LEU A 79 16.29 12.42 -1.48
N ARG A 80 16.38 13.73 -1.22
CA ARG A 80 16.38 14.30 0.13
C ARG A 80 14.99 14.30 0.78
N ALA A 81 13.93 14.59 0.02
CA ALA A 81 12.56 14.45 0.48
C ALA A 81 12.22 12.99 0.81
N LEU A 82 12.81 12.04 0.06
CA LEU A 82 12.76 10.61 0.35
C LEU A 82 13.74 10.18 1.46
N ARG A 83 14.78 10.98 1.77
CA ARG A 83 15.66 10.78 2.94
C ARG A 83 14.91 11.21 4.19
N GLN A 84 14.47 10.20 4.92
CA GLN A 84 13.68 10.33 6.14
C GLN A 84 14.55 10.77 7.34
N PRO A 85 13.95 11.38 8.39
CA PRO A 85 14.64 11.80 9.61
C PRO A 85 15.42 10.65 10.28
N PRO A 86 16.39 10.95 11.17
CA PRO A 86 17.12 9.94 11.91
C PRO A 86 16.16 8.95 12.57
N THR A 87 16.51 7.67 12.47
CA THR A 87 15.69 6.56 12.93
C THR A 87 15.28 6.74 14.39
N ARG A 88 14.00 6.53 14.72
CA ARG A 88 13.52 6.59 16.11
C ARG A 88 14.07 5.46 16.96
N MET A 89 14.39 4.33 16.34
CA MET A 89 15.12 3.22 16.95
C MET A 89 16.40 2.93 16.16
N GLN A 90 17.52 2.77 16.87
CA GLN A 90 18.74 2.21 16.28
C GLN A 90 18.58 0.67 16.21
N GLY A 91 18.98 0.03 15.11
CA GLY A 91 18.85 -1.43 14.98
C GLY A 91 18.98 -1.97 13.55
N PHE A 92 18.49 -3.19 13.33
CA PHE A 92 18.53 -3.93 12.06
C PHE A 92 17.16 -3.88 11.34
N PRO A 93 16.83 -2.78 10.65
CA PRO A 93 15.48 -2.56 10.10
C PRO A 93 15.06 -3.65 9.10
N VAL A 94 16.01 -4.22 8.35
CA VAL A 94 15.73 -5.32 7.41
C VAL A 94 15.31 -6.57 8.16
N ALA A 95 16.09 -7.01 9.16
CA ALA A 95 15.77 -8.21 9.94
C ALA A 95 14.43 -8.06 10.67
N ALA A 96 14.16 -6.88 11.25
CA ALA A 96 12.88 -6.59 11.90
C ALA A 96 11.71 -6.61 10.90
N ALA A 97 11.86 -5.99 9.71
CA ALA A 97 10.84 -6.02 8.67
C ALA A 97 10.57 -7.44 8.16
N VAL A 98 11.62 -8.25 7.99
CA VAL A 98 11.49 -9.66 7.56
C VAL A 98 10.76 -10.48 8.63
N ALA A 99 11.18 -10.39 9.89
CA ALA A 99 10.55 -11.13 10.98
C ALA A 99 9.06 -10.79 11.13
N VAL A 100 8.74 -9.49 11.14
CA VAL A 100 7.35 -9.00 11.23
C VAL A 100 6.55 -9.39 9.98
N GLY A 101 7.13 -9.26 8.78
CA GLY A 101 6.49 -9.62 7.52
C GLY A 101 6.16 -11.12 7.44
N LEU A 102 7.09 -11.99 7.85
CA LEU A 102 6.86 -13.44 7.92
C LEU A 102 5.77 -13.79 8.92
N ALA A 103 5.83 -13.23 10.14
CA ALA A 103 4.80 -13.45 11.15
C ALA A 103 3.42 -12.99 10.65
N PHE A 104 3.36 -11.81 10.03
CA PHE A 104 2.13 -11.27 9.46
C PHE A 104 1.58 -12.13 8.32
N ALA A 105 2.44 -12.61 7.42
CA ALA A 105 2.06 -13.52 6.34
C ALA A 105 1.47 -14.82 6.90
N ILE A 106 2.10 -15.43 7.91
CA ILE A 106 1.59 -16.64 8.58
C ILE A 106 0.20 -16.39 9.18
N VAL A 107 0.02 -15.29 9.91
CA VAL A 107 -1.29 -14.91 10.47
C VAL A 107 -2.35 -14.77 9.38
N CYS A 108 -2.02 -14.14 8.25
CA CYS A 108 -2.96 -13.98 7.13
C CYS A 108 -3.28 -15.30 6.44
N VAL A 109 -2.30 -16.20 6.25
CA VAL A 109 -2.53 -17.53 5.69
C VAL A 109 -3.46 -18.34 6.61
N ILE A 110 -3.19 -18.37 7.91
CA ILE A 110 -4.06 -19.04 8.90
C ILE A 110 -5.46 -18.40 8.91
N GLY A 111 -5.53 -17.07 8.85
CA GLY A 111 -6.78 -16.32 8.74
C GLY A 111 -7.58 -16.72 7.51
N ALA A 112 -6.96 -16.77 6.33
CA ALA A 112 -7.60 -17.17 5.09
C ALA A 112 -8.11 -18.63 5.15
N LEU A 113 -7.29 -19.55 5.67
CA LEU A 113 -7.71 -20.95 5.92
C LEU A 113 -8.89 -21.03 6.89
N THR A 114 -8.93 -20.16 7.92
CA THR A 114 -10.02 -20.08 8.88
C THR A 114 -11.29 -19.53 8.26
N LEU A 115 -11.19 -18.48 7.43
CA LEU A 115 -12.33 -17.90 6.71
C LEU A 115 -12.97 -18.91 5.74
N LEU A 116 -12.21 -19.85 5.19
CA LEU A 116 -12.73 -20.95 4.37
C LEU A 116 -13.60 -21.95 5.16
N ARG A 117 -13.53 -21.96 6.49
CA ARG A 117 -14.32 -22.88 7.34
C ARG A 117 -15.77 -22.43 7.53
N PHE A 118 -16.10 -21.18 7.21
CA PHE A 118 -17.44 -20.63 7.41
C PHE A 118 -18.07 -20.22 6.06
N PRO A 119 -19.31 -20.64 5.77
CA PRO A 119 -19.94 -20.40 4.47
C PRO A 119 -20.00 -18.93 4.04
N TRP A 120 -20.29 -18.02 4.98
CA TRP A 120 -20.45 -16.59 4.68
C TRP A 120 -19.14 -15.87 4.33
N THR A 121 -17.97 -16.43 4.69
CA THR A 121 -16.65 -15.81 4.51
C THR A 121 -15.80 -16.57 3.50
N ALA A 122 -16.10 -17.86 3.27
CA ALA A 122 -15.44 -18.65 2.25
C ALA A 122 -15.54 -17.99 0.87
N GLN A 123 -16.71 -17.42 0.54
CA GLN A 123 -16.93 -16.66 -0.70
C GLN A 123 -15.97 -15.47 -0.87
N TRP A 124 -15.52 -14.81 0.21
CA TRP A 124 -14.56 -13.70 0.11
C TRP A 124 -13.19 -14.20 -0.34
N VAL A 125 -12.74 -15.32 0.23
CA VAL A 125 -11.47 -15.95 -0.14
C VAL A 125 -11.52 -16.50 -1.56
N SER A 126 -12.59 -17.23 -1.91
CA SER A 126 -12.78 -17.77 -3.27
C SER A 126 -12.88 -16.66 -4.33
N ALA A 127 -13.51 -15.52 -4.02
CA ALA A 127 -13.56 -14.37 -4.92
C ALA A 127 -12.17 -13.72 -5.12
N ALA A 128 -11.35 -13.64 -4.07
CA ALA A 128 -9.98 -13.15 -4.18
C ALA A 128 -9.11 -14.09 -5.04
N LEU A 129 -9.22 -15.41 -4.84
CA LEU A 129 -8.54 -16.42 -5.66
C LEU A 129 -9.01 -16.38 -7.12
N THR A 130 -10.31 -16.15 -7.35
CA THR A 130 -10.87 -15.99 -8.70
C THR A 130 -10.29 -14.77 -9.41
N THR A 131 -10.12 -13.66 -8.67
CA THR A 131 -9.43 -12.48 -9.17
C THR A 131 -8.00 -12.84 -9.53
N ALA A 132 -7.28 -13.59 -8.70
CA ALA A 132 -5.91 -14.03 -8.94
C ALA A 132 -5.75 -15.18 -9.96
N ARG A 133 -6.77 -15.49 -10.78
CA ARG A 133 -6.65 -16.50 -11.85
C ARG A 133 -5.85 -15.98 -13.02
N GLY A 134 -5.06 -16.87 -13.62
CA GLY A 134 -4.23 -16.57 -14.79
C GLY A 134 -2.85 -17.23 -14.68
N ASP A 135 -1.92 -16.77 -15.50
CA ASP A 135 -0.52 -17.17 -15.36
C ASP A 135 0.02 -16.73 -14.00
N ALA A 136 0.46 -17.71 -13.20
CA ALA A 136 0.86 -17.48 -11.82
C ALA A 136 2.05 -16.50 -11.71
N ALA A 137 3.00 -16.53 -12.65
CA ALA A 137 4.15 -15.64 -12.63
C ALA A 137 3.74 -14.20 -12.95
N ILE A 138 2.81 -14.00 -13.89
CA ILE A 138 2.26 -12.67 -14.21
C ILE A 138 1.47 -12.13 -13.02
N VAL A 139 0.53 -12.90 -12.47
CA VAL A 139 -0.30 -12.49 -11.32
C VAL A 139 0.59 -12.13 -10.13
N PHE A 140 1.56 -12.98 -9.81
CA PHE A 140 2.50 -12.74 -8.72
C PHE A 140 3.32 -11.46 -8.94
N SER A 141 3.87 -11.26 -10.15
CA SER A 141 4.66 -10.07 -10.48
C SER A 141 3.84 -8.78 -10.40
N VAL A 142 2.61 -8.81 -10.90
CA VAL A 142 1.66 -7.69 -10.81
C VAL A 142 1.29 -7.39 -9.35
N ALA A 143 1.04 -8.43 -8.54
CA ALA A 143 0.74 -8.26 -7.12
C ALA A 143 1.93 -7.65 -6.36
N LEU A 144 3.15 -8.10 -6.63
CA LEU A 144 4.36 -7.56 -6.01
C LEU A 144 4.56 -6.08 -6.35
N ALA A 145 4.40 -5.73 -7.63
CA ALA A 145 4.52 -4.34 -8.10
C ALA A 145 3.42 -3.44 -7.53
N THR A 146 2.18 -3.94 -7.48
CA THR A 146 1.04 -3.21 -6.94
C THR A 146 1.21 -2.98 -5.44
N GLY A 147 1.56 -4.01 -4.67
CA GLY A 147 1.78 -3.89 -3.23
C GLY A 147 2.92 -2.92 -2.90
N ALA A 148 4.03 -2.96 -3.65
CA ALA A 148 5.11 -1.98 -3.49
C ALA A 148 4.62 -0.54 -3.77
N ALA A 149 3.83 -0.35 -4.82
CA ALA A 149 3.25 0.95 -5.17
C ALA A 149 2.26 1.46 -4.11
N GLU A 150 1.43 0.58 -3.54
CA GLU A 150 0.55 0.90 -2.43
C GLU A 150 1.33 1.40 -1.23
N GLU A 151 2.44 0.77 -0.86
CA GLU A 151 3.27 1.25 0.26
C GLU A 151 3.88 2.63 -0.02
N VAL A 152 4.26 2.91 -1.28
CA VAL A 152 4.73 4.24 -1.69
C VAL A 152 3.63 5.29 -1.47
N PHE A 153 2.39 5.02 -1.82
CA PHE A 153 1.30 5.97 -1.59
C PHE A 153 0.88 6.06 -0.12
N PHE A 154 0.43 4.95 0.46
CA PHE A 154 -0.25 4.93 1.75
C PHE A 154 0.70 5.11 2.94
N ARG A 155 1.96 4.65 2.85
CA ARG A 155 2.90 4.73 3.98
C ARG A 155 3.87 5.88 3.81
N ILE A 156 4.39 6.08 2.60
CA ILE A 156 5.37 7.15 2.35
C ILE A 156 4.66 8.47 2.00
N GLY A 157 3.76 8.44 1.02
CA GLY A 157 2.99 9.60 0.56
C GLY A 157 2.15 10.20 1.67
N LEU A 158 1.24 9.44 2.28
CA LEU A 158 0.37 9.95 3.34
C LEU A 158 1.15 10.41 4.57
N ARG A 159 2.32 9.83 4.89
CA ARG A 159 3.17 10.32 5.98
C ARG A 159 3.62 11.77 5.80
N SER A 160 3.77 12.22 4.56
CA SER A 160 4.21 13.58 4.23
C SER A 160 3.14 14.65 4.46
N VAL A 161 1.86 14.26 4.46
CA VAL A 161 0.71 15.17 4.63
C VAL A 161 -0.04 14.98 5.95
N LEU A 162 0.07 13.81 6.58
CA LEU A 162 -0.59 13.51 7.85
C LEU A 162 0.22 13.97 9.07
N PRO A 163 -0.44 14.49 10.13
CA PRO A 163 0.22 14.76 11.41
C PRO A 163 0.81 13.47 12.00
N ALA A 164 2.02 13.56 12.56
CA ALA A 164 2.74 12.39 13.09
C ALA A 164 1.94 11.58 14.13
N ARG A 165 1.15 12.26 14.98
CA ARG A 165 0.31 11.62 16.01
C ARG A 165 -0.82 10.76 15.43
N TRP A 166 -1.32 11.11 14.26
CA TRP A 166 -2.44 10.43 13.60
C TRP A 166 -2.00 9.54 12.46
N TYR A 167 -0.74 9.61 12.04
CA TYR A 167 -0.23 8.93 10.85
C TYR A 167 -0.63 7.45 10.79
N VAL A 168 -0.29 6.65 11.81
CA VAL A 168 -0.54 5.19 11.81
C VAL A 168 -2.04 4.88 11.66
N LEU A 169 -2.89 5.56 12.44
CA LEU A 169 -4.32 5.33 12.40
C LEU A 169 -4.94 5.83 11.09
N ALA A 170 -4.66 7.07 10.70
CA ALA A 170 -5.28 7.69 9.54
C ALA A 170 -4.84 7.04 8.22
N SER A 171 -3.57 6.68 8.05
CA SER A 171 -3.13 5.96 6.84
C SER A 171 -3.75 4.57 6.75
N THR A 172 -3.90 3.87 7.88
CA THR A 172 -4.58 2.58 7.96
C THR A 172 -6.06 2.70 7.59
N VAL A 173 -6.77 3.68 8.15
CA VAL A 173 -8.19 3.89 7.88
C VAL A 173 -8.40 4.25 6.41
N ILE A 174 -7.59 5.16 5.86
CA ILE A 174 -7.66 5.52 4.44
C ILE A 174 -7.40 4.29 3.57
N TYR A 175 -6.38 3.48 3.89
CA TYR A 175 -6.09 2.26 3.14
C TYR A 175 -7.27 1.28 3.20
N GLY A 176 -7.83 0.99 4.37
CA GLY A 176 -8.98 0.11 4.52
C GLY A 176 -10.24 0.61 3.79
N VAL A 177 -10.51 1.92 3.83
CA VAL A 177 -11.63 2.54 3.09
C VAL A 177 -11.43 2.41 1.58
N VAL A 178 -10.23 2.66 1.07
CA VAL A 178 -9.91 2.46 -0.34
C VAL A 178 -10.03 0.99 -0.73
N THR A 179 -9.50 0.07 0.08
CA THR A 179 -9.60 -1.38 -0.18
C THR A 179 -11.05 -1.87 -0.13
N ALA A 180 -11.95 -1.22 0.62
CA ALA A 180 -13.37 -1.56 0.60
C ALA A 180 -14.00 -1.42 -0.79
N ALA A 181 -13.42 -0.63 -1.69
CA ALA A 181 -13.86 -0.55 -3.09
C ALA A 181 -13.71 -1.87 -3.86
N THR A 182 -12.86 -2.80 -3.39
CA THR A 182 -12.76 -4.17 -3.94
C THR A 182 -14.04 -4.98 -3.72
N GLY A 183 -14.89 -4.60 -2.75
CA GLY A 183 -16.07 -5.37 -2.36
C GLY A 183 -15.75 -6.70 -1.66
N ASN A 184 -14.48 -6.92 -1.26
CA ASN A 184 -14.02 -8.18 -0.68
C ASN A 184 -13.69 -8.03 0.81
N GLY A 185 -14.49 -8.66 1.68
CA GLY A 185 -14.32 -8.57 3.13
C GLY A 185 -12.98 -9.10 3.64
N ALA A 186 -12.43 -10.15 3.03
CA ALA A 186 -11.13 -10.70 3.42
C ALA A 186 -9.99 -9.72 3.11
N LEU A 187 -10.03 -9.05 1.94
CA LEU A 187 -9.05 -8.03 1.58
C LEU A 187 -9.16 -6.79 2.47
N VAL A 188 -10.37 -6.37 2.85
CA VAL A 188 -10.55 -5.24 3.78
C VAL A 188 -9.93 -5.55 5.14
N ILE A 189 -10.19 -6.73 5.71
CA ILE A 189 -9.59 -7.15 6.99
C ILE A 189 -8.06 -7.19 6.86
N ALA A 190 -7.54 -7.83 5.81
CA ALA A 190 -6.10 -7.91 5.56
C ALA A 190 -5.46 -6.52 5.42
N SER A 191 -6.12 -5.59 4.73
CA SER A 191 -5.63 -4.22 4.51
C SER A 191 -5.53 -3.43 5.81
N ILE A 192 -6.47 -3.59 6.74
CA ILE A 192 -6.43 -2.92 8.04
C ILE A 192 -5.26 -3.46 8.87
N LEU A 193 -5.08 -4.78 8.91
CA LEU A 193 -3.99 -5.40 9.66
C LEU A 193 -2.62 -5.04 9.06
N LEU A 194 -2.47 -5.14 7.73
CA LEU A 194 -1.25 -4.74 7.02
C LEU A 194 -1.01 -3.22 7.16
N GLY A 195 -2.08 -2.42 7.14
CA GLY A 195 -2.11 -0.99 7.44
C GLY A 195 -1.39 -0.69 8.74
N LEU A 196 -1.89 -1.26 9.83
CA LEU A 196 -1.36 -1.08 11.17
C LEU A 196 0.10 -1.52 11.25
N VAL A 197 0.41 -2.75 10.81
CA VAL A 197 1.74 -3.33 10.93
C VAL A 197 2.77 -2.53 10.12
N ALA A 198 2.49 -2.27 8.83
CA ALA A 198 3.42 -1.57 7.96
C ALA A 198 3.60 -0.09 8.38
N ALA A 199 2.52 0.60 8.75
CA ALA A 199 2.61 1.99 9.19
C ALA A 199 3.35 2.11 10.53
N GLN A 200 3.11 1.20 11.48
CA GLN A 200 3.81 1.18 12.77
C GLN A 200 5.31 0.87 12.58
N MET A 201 5.64 -0.12 11.76
CA MET A 201 7.03 -0.46 11.46
C MET A 201 7.76 0.67 10.75
N TYR A 202 7.10 1.36 9.82
CA TYR A 202 7.67 2.55 9.18
C TYR A 202 7.82 3.73 10.14
N TYR A 203 6.90 3.90 11.09
CA TYR A 203 7.01 4.93 12.12
C TYR A 203 8.23 4.73 13.04
N TRP A 204 8.54 3.47 13.36
CA TRP A 204 9.73 3.10 14.12
C TRP A 204 11.02 3.14 13.28
N PHE A 205 10.96 2.59 12.06
CA PHE A 205 12.04 2.50 11.10
C PHE A 205 11.65 3.23 9.80
N PRO A 206 11.86 4.55 9.73
CA PRO A 206 11.42 5.38 8.61
C PRO A 206 12.31 5.17 7.39
N ARG A 207 12.25 3.97 6.79
CA ARG A 207 12.98 3.55 5.60
C ARG A 207 11.95 3.04 4.61
N TRP A 208 11.98 3.55 3.38
CA TRP A 208 10.97 3.25 2.36
C TRP A 208 10.78 1.74 2.12
N TYR A 209 11.87 0.96 2.24
CA TYR A 209 11.86 -0.48 2.01
C TYR A 209 11.22 -1.29 3.14
N VAL A 210 11.09 -0.75 4.36
CA VAL A 210 10.55 -1.50 5.52
C VAL A 210 9.10 -1.95 5.28
N PRO A 211 8.15 -1.04 4.97
CA PRO A 211 6.79 -1.46 4.65
C PRO A 211 6.71 -2.30 3.37
N VAL A 212 7.56 -2.02 2.37
CA VAL A 212 7.62 -2.78 1.11
C VAL A 212 8.03 -4.24 1.34
N ILE A 213 9.03 -4.50 2.19
CA ILE A 213 9.44 -5.88 2.56
C ILE A 213 8.28 -6.61 3.24
N ILE A 214 7.59 -5.96 4.17
CA ILE A 214 6.45 -6.56 4.89
C ILE A 214 5.34 -6.93 3.90
N HIS A 215 4.98 -6.03 3.00
CA HIS A 215 3.96 -6.28 1.98
C HIS A 215 4.40 -7.36 0.99
N ALA A 216 5.66 -7.35 0.55
CA ALA A 216 6.19 -8.38 -0.34
C ALA A 216 6.13 -9.78 0.29
N LEU A 217 6.46 -9.92 1.58
CA LEU A 217 6.34 -11.18 2.30
C LEU A 217 4.89 -11.63 2.47
N TRP A 218 3.96 -10.69 2.71
CA TRP A 218 2.53 -10.99 2.68
C TRP A 218 2.09 -11.49 1.30
N THR A 219 2.56 -10.86 0.22
CA THR A 219 2.27 -11.28 -1.16
C THR A 219 2.79 -12.69 -1.44
N VAL A 220 4.01 -13.00 -1.02
CA VAL A 220 4.57 -14.36 -1.08
C VAL A 220 3.68 -15.34 -0.33
N GLY A 221 3.27 -15.02 0.90
CA GLY A 221 2.42 -15.88 1.71
C GLY A 221 1.02 -16.12 1.11
N VAL A 222 0.33 -15.05 0.71
CA VAL A 222 -1.10 -15.09 0.35
C VAL A 222 -1.33 -15.32 -1.13
N ILE A 223 -0.47 -14.80 -2.01
CA ILE A 223 -0.60 -14.98 -3.47
C ILE A 223 0.29 -16.13 -3.97
N GLY A 224 1.48 -16.31 -3.39
CA GLY A 224 2.39 -17.38 -3.80
C GLY A 224 2.12 -18.73 -3.13
N ILE A 225 1.99 -18.75 -1.80
CA ILE A 225 1.94 -20.00 -1.01
C ILE A 225 0.49 -20.47 -0.78
N PHE A 226 -0.38 -19.59 -0.27
CA PHE A 226 -1.74 -19.95 0.13
C PHE A 226 -2.56 -20.71 -0.94
N PRO A 227 -2.54 -20.34 -2.24
CA PRO A 227 -3.27 -21.10 -3.25
C PRO A 227 -2.88 -22.58 -3.30
N THR A 228 -1.60 -22.91 -3.07
CA THR A 228 -1.10 -24.29 -3.07
C THR A 228 -1.54 -25.10 -1.84
N LEU A 229 -1.91 -24.41 -0.75
CA LEU A 229 -2.40 -25.03 0.49
C LEU A 229 -3.93 -25.16 0.52
N SER A 230 -4.64 -24.32 -0.23
CA SER A 230 -6.09 -24.15 -0.10
C SER A 230 -6.94 -25.19 -0.86
N SER A 231 -6.32 -26.02 -1.71
CA SER A 231 -6.97 -27.13 -2.42
C SER A 231 -8.34 -26.78 -3.04
N TYR A 232 -8.40 -25.66 -3.78
CA TYR A 232 -9.52 -25.27 -4.63
C TYR A 232 -9.11 -25.27 -6.10
#